data_AF-A0A1C5CID8-F1
#
_entry.id   AF-A0A1C5CID8-F1
#
_cell.length_a   1.000
_cell.length_b   1.000
_cell.length_c   1.000
_cell.angle_alpha   90.00
_cell.angle_beta   90.00
_cell.angle_gamma   90.00
#
_symmetry.space_group_name_H-M   'P 1'
#
loop_
_entity.id
_entity.type
_entity.pdbx_description
1 polymer ?
#
loop_
_entity_poly.entity_id
_entity_poly.type
_entity_poly.pdbx_seq_one_letter_code
_entity_poly.pdbx_strand_id
1 'polypeptide(L)'
;MITVVGTGTGAPLPEDVAAGAALVVGGRRHLDAVRLPAGAERIVLGPLAPALDAIAGYVAEELPVLVLASGDPGFFGIVRALAERFGPERLAVRPGVSSVATAFARLGLPWDDALVVSAHGRDLRTAANVCRAHPKVAVLTGPGAGPAELGAALAGRDRTLVVATSLGDPERERVERVTPARAAARDWGTAVSVVLCLAEPSAPGPLRTVAGVPAGPARWALAEAEFAHRDSMITKFEVRALALARLGPRLGDLVWDVGAGSGSVAVECARLGAAVVAVEKAADGVDRIRENARAHGVEVDVVHGTAPDALAALADDPDAVFIGGGGASCPP
;
A
#
# COMPACT_ATOMS: atom_id res chain seq x y z
N MET A 1 -33.94 4.11 0.79
CA MET A 1 -32.80 3.90 -0.13
C MET A 1 -31.63 4.78 0.36
N ILE A 2 -30.38 4.31 0.27
CA ILE A 2 -29.20 5.07 0.72
C ILE A 2 -28.44 5.57 -0.51
N THR A 3 -28.36 6.88 -0.70
CA THR A 3 -27.50 7.49 -1.72
C THR A 3 -26.13 7.76 -1.10
N VAL A 4 -25.06 7.28 -1.73
CA VAL A 4 -23.68 7.48 -1.27
C VAL A 4 -22.94 8.30 -2.31
N VAL A 5 -22.44 9.47 -1.95
CA VAL A 5 -21.78 10.40 -2.88
C VAL A 5 -20.34 10.62 -2.50
N GLY A 6 -19.43 10.29 -3.42
CA GLY A 6 -18.03 10.70 -3.36
C GLY A 6 -17.88 12.18 -3.64
N THR A 7 -17.34 12.94 -2.69
CA THR A 7 -17.07 14.37 -2.86
C THR A 7 -15.77 14.63 -3.63
N GLY A 8 -15.07 13.57 -4.05
CA GLY A 8 -13.73 13.67 -4.62
C GLY A 8 -12.74 14.34 -3.66
N THR A 9 -11.75 15.02 -4.24
CA THR A 9 -10.74 15.78 -3.48
C THR A 9 -11.13 17.24 -3.24
N GLY A 10 -11.95 17.86 -4.08
CA GLY A 10 -12.36 19.27 -3.86
C GLY A 10 -13.29 19.86 -4.91
N ALA A 11 -13.90 19.03 -5.78
CA ALA A 11 -14.87 19.53 -6.73
C ALA A 11 -16.17 19.90 -6.00
N PRO A 12 -16.81 21.03 -6.34
CA PRO A 12 -18.10 21.38 -5.77
C PRO A 12 -19.13 20.31 -6.12
N LEU A 13 -19.95 19.94 -5.15
CA LEU A 13 -21.09 19.07 -5.37
C LEU A 13 -22.23 19.84 -6.03
N PRO A 14 -23.11 19.19 -6.82
CA PRO A 14 -24.34 19.80 -7.29
C PRO A 14 -25.17 20.38 -6.13
N GLU A 15 -25.79 21.54 -6.32
CA GLU A 15 -26.55 22.22 -5.26
C GLU A 15 -27.72 21.37 -4.74
N ASP A 16 -28.28 20.53 -5.58
CA ASP A 16 -29.39 19.63 -5.31
C ASP A 16 -28.95 18.26 -4.80
N VAL A 17 -27.66 18.04 -4.51
CA VAL A 17 -27.13 16.73 -4.08
C VAL A 17 -27.86 16.16 -2.85
N ALA A 18 -28.31 17.04 -1.95
CA ALA A 18 -29.03 16.69 -0.73
C ALA A 18 -30.55 16.78 -0.88
N ALA A 19 -31.08 17.10 -2.06
CA ALA A 19 -32.51 17.28 -2.27
C ALA A 19 -33.29 16.02 -1.88
N GLY A 20 -34.32 16.21 -1.06
CA GLY A 20 -35.20 15.13 -0.61
C GLY A 20 -34.61 14.20 0.45
N ALA A 21 -33.37 14.38 0.90
CA ALA A 21 -32.80 13.57 1.98
C ALA A 21 -33.44 13.91 3.33
N ALA A 22 -33.83 12.88 4.09
CA ALA A 22 -34.32 13.01 5.46
C ALA A 22 -33.15 12.99 6.47
N LEU A 23 -32.08 12.28 6.14
CA LEU A 23 -30.83 12.22 6.90
C LEU A 23 -29.64 12.48 5.97
N VAL A 24 -28.71 13.34 6.40
CA VAL A 24 -27.42 13.56 5.74
C VAL A 24 -26.27 13.24 6.69
N VAL A 25 -25.45 12.27 6.32
CA VAL A 25 -24.29 11.80 7.08
C VAL A 25 -23.01 12.14 6.33
N GLY A 26 -21.99 12.66 7.01
CA GLY A 26 -20.70 12.91 6.36
C GLY A 26 -19.67 13.56 7.27
N GLY A 27 -18.45 13.75 6.77
CA GLY A 27 -17.46 14.55 7.48
C GLY A 27 -17.92 16.00 7.63
N ARG A 28 -17.48 16.70 8.69
CA ARG A 28 -17.87 18.10 8.95
C ARG A 28 -17.70 18.99 7.71
N ARG A 29 -16.53 18.90 7.06
CA ARG A 29 -16.21 19.65 5.83
C ARG A 29 -17.19 19.41 4.68
N HIS A 30 -17.72 18.20 4.54
CA HIS A 30 -18.63 17.84 3.45
C HIS A 30 -20.03 18.37 3.72
N LEU A 31 -20.46 18.23 4.96
CA LEU A 31 -21.76 18.72 5.41
C LEU A 31 -21.84 20.25 5.36
N ASP A 32 -20.74 20.95 5.64
CA ASP A 32 -20.68 22.42 5.52
C ASP A 32 -20.65 22.90 4.06
N ALA A 33 -20.30 22.02 3.11
CA ALA A 33 -20.22 22.33 1.69
C ALA A 33 -21.53 22.06 0.92
N VAL A 34 -22.56 21.53 1.60
CA VAL A 34 -23.86 21.23 0.97
C VAL A 34 -24.99 22.00 1.62
N ARG A 35 -25.98 22.41 0.82
CA ARG A 35 -27.22 23.00 1.34
C ARG A 35 -28.17 21.88 1.76
N LEU A 36 -28.50 21.82 3.04
CA LEU A 36 -29.42 20.81 3.58
C LEU A 36 -30.89 21.19 3.34
N PRO A 37 -31.77 20.23 3.01
CA PRO A 37 -33.21 20.45 3.00
C PRO A 37 -33.75 20.91 4.35
N ALA A 38 -34.84 21.66 4.34
CA ALA A 38 -35.55 22.01 5.57
C ALA A 38 -36.04 20.74 6.28
N GLY A 39 -35.67 20.56 7.54
CA GLY A 39 -36.05 19.40 8.35
C GLY A 39 -35.17 18.15 8.18
N ALA A 40 -34.14 18.19 7.33
CA ALA A 40 -33.19 17.09 7.23
C ALA A 40 -32.29 17.03 8.48
N GLU A 41 -32.16 15.84 9.08
CA GLU A 41 -31.21 15.62 10.17
C GLU A 41 -29.78 15.55 9.62
N ARG A 42 -28.82 16.03 10.41
CA ARG A 42 -27.39 16.06 10.08
C ARG A 42 -26.59 15.25 11.10
N ILE A 43 -25.85 14.25 10.63
CA ILE A 43 -24.89 13.51 11.46
C ILE A 43 -23.46 13.77 10.96
N VAL A 44 -22.66 14.42 11.80
CA VAL A 44 -21.21 14.52 11.57
C VAL A 44 -20.60 13.15 11.88
N LEU A 45 -19.96 12.55 10.88
CA LEU A 45 -19.37 11.22 10.99
C LEU A 45 -18.23 11.23 12.01
N GLY A 46 -18.44 10.49 13.09
CA GLY A 46 -17.43 10.15 14.11
C GLY A 46 -17.10 8.65 14.03
N PRO A 47 -17.21 7.89 15.13
CA PRO A 47 -17.15 6.44 15.08
C PRO A 47 -18.20 5.88 14.10
N LEU A 48 -17.82 4.84 13.34
CA LEU A 48 -18.65 4.33 12.25
C LEU A 48 -19.92 3.61 12.76
N ALA A 49 -19.82 2.82 13.84
CA ALA A 49 -20.95 2.02 14.32
C ALA A 49 -22.19 2.85 14.71
N PRO A 50 -22.08 3.93 15.53
CA PRO A 50 -23.23 4.78 15.83
C PRO A 50 -23.88 5.43 14.60
N ALA A 51 -23.07 5.83 13.62
CA ALA A 51 -23.60 6.39 12.37
C ALA A 51 -24.39 5.35 11.58
N LEU A 52 -23.89 4.11 11.51
CA LEU A 52 -24.60 3.00 10.88
C LEU A 52 -25.90 2.64 11.62
N ASP A 53 -25.92 2.72 12.96
CA ASP A 53 -27.14 2.48 13.75
C ASP A 53 -28.21 3.55 13.45
N ALA A 54 -27.82 4.81 13.40
CA ALA A 54 -28.73 5.89 13.03
C ALA A 54 -29.27 5.72 11.60
N ILE A 55 -28.40 5.40 10.63
CA ILE A 55 -28.82 5.11 9.25
C ILE A 55 -29.84 3.98 9.22
N ALA A 56 -29.67 2.94 10.05
CA ALA A 56 -30.60 1.80 10.09
C ALA A 56 -32.02 2.21 10.49
N GLY A 57 -32.18 3.16 11.42
CA GLY A 57 -33.49 3.69 11.81
C GLY A 57 -34.23 4.32 10.63
N TYR A 58 -33.59 5.25 9.92
CA TYR A 58 -34.17 5.88 8.73
C TYR A 58 -34.46 4.87 7.61
N VAL A 59 -33.57 3.90 7.43
CA VAL A 59 -33.74 2.86 6.40
C VAL A 59 -34.92 1.94 6.71
N ALA A 60 -35.19 1.65 7.99
CA ALA A 60 -36.33 0.86 8.43
C ALA A 60 -37.67 1.59 8.23
N GLU A 61 -37.67 2.92 8.35
CA GLU A 61 -38.82 3.79 8.06
C GLU A 61 -38.95 4.16 6.57
N GLU A 62 -38.14 3.53 5.70
CA GLU A 62 -38.06 3.81 4.26
C GLU A 62 -37.71 5.25 3.90
N LEU A 63 -37.13 6.01 4.83
CA LEU A 63 -36.73 7.39 4.62
C LEU A 63 -35.44 7.48 3.78
N PRO A 64 -35.31 8.52 2.93
CA PRO A 64 -34.14 8.73 2.08
C PRO A 64 -32.93 9.19 2.90
N VAL A 65 -31.82 8.48 2.76
CA VAL A 65 -30.54 8.78 3.44
C VAL A 65 -29.49 9.18 2.41
N LEU A 66 -28.78 10.27 2.67
CA LEU A 66 -27.59 10.69 1.92
C LEU A 66 -26.33 10.51 2.78
N VAL A 67 -25.33 9.84 2.24
CA VAL A 67 -24.00 9.70 2.84
C VAL A 67 -22.96 10.37 1.94
N LEU A 68 -22.29 11.40 2.47
CA LEU A 68 -21.18 12.09 1.82
C LEU A 68 -19.85 11.50 2.29
N ALA A 69 -18.99 11.13 1.34
CA ALA A 69 -17.69 10.52 1.62
C ALA A 69 -16.56 11.21 0.86
N SER A 70 -15.39 11.30 1.48
CA SER A 70 -14.16 11.79 0.86
C SER A 70 -13.75 10.92 -0.33
N GLY A 71 -13.28 11.53 -1.43
CA GLY A 71 -12.72 10.77 -2.55
C GLY A 71 -13.75 9.89 -3.24
N ASP A 72 -13.39 8.63 -3.49
CA ASP A 72 -14.30 7.61 -4.02
C ASP A 72 -14.83 6.75 -2.86
N PRO A 73 -16.15 6.65 -2.66
CA PRO A 73 -16.75 5.95 -1.53
C PRO A 73 -16.62 4.42 -1.63
N GLY A 74 -16.41 3.90 -2.84
CA GLY A 74 -16.17 2.48 -3.14
C GLY A 74 -14.72 2.05 -2.95
N PHE A 75 -13.77 2.98 -2.91
CA PHE A 75 -12.35 2.68 -2.85
C PHE A 75 -11.73 2.98 -1.47
N PHE A 76 -11.57 1.93 -0.65
CA PHE A 76 -11.21 2.05 0.78
C PHE A 76 -12.16 2.98 1.57
N GLY A 77 -13.38 3.19 1.07
CA GLY A 77 -14.39 4.08 1.65
C GLY A 77 -15.54 3.35 2.35
N ILE A 78 -16.61 4.10 2.63
CA ILE A 78 -17.74 3.67 3.47
C ILE A 78 -18.69 2.67 2.79
N VAL A 79 -18.65 2.52 1.46
CA VAL A 79 -19.55 1.61 0.72
C VAL A 79 -19.43 0.17 1.20
N ARG A 80 -18.23 -0.29 1.57
CA ARG A 80 -18.04 -1.64 2.11
C ARG A 80 -18.91 -1.86 3.36
N ALA A 81 -18.79 -0.97 4.34
CA ALA A 81 -19.52 -1.09 5.60
C ALA A 81 -21.05 -0.93 5.40
N LEU A 82 -21.46 -0.06 4.48
CA LEU A 82 -22.88 0.10 4.14
C LEU A 82 -23.44 -1.14 3.43
N ALA A 83 -22.69 -1.73 2.48
CA ALA A 83 -23.13 -2.90 1.74
C ALA A 83 -23.21 -4.14 2.64
N GLU A 84 -22.23 -4.32 3.54
CA GLU A 84 -22.24 -5.39 4.54
C GLU A 84 -23.45 -5.31 5.47
N ARG A 85 -23.90 -4.09 5.83
CA ARG A 85 -24.99 -3.89 6.78
C ARG A 85 -26.38 -3.82 6.15
N PHE A 86 -26.50 -3.24 4.95
CA PHE A 86 -27.79 -2.92 4.33
C PHE A 86 -28.04 -3.63 3.00
N GLY A 87 -27.06 -4.35 2.47
CA GLY A 87 -27.11 -4.97 1.14
C GLY A 87 -26.78 -3.96 0.02
N PRO A 88 -26.05 -4.38 -1.03
CA PRO A 88 -25.69 -3.51 -2.15
C PRO A 88 -26.90 -2.97 -2.92
N GLU A 89 -28.01 -3.70 -2.96
CA GLU A 89 -29.26 -3.32 -3.63
C GLU A 89 -29.94 -2.09 -3.02
N ARG A 90 -29.60 -1.75 -1.76
CA ARG A 90 -30.10 -0.56 -1.07
C ARG A 90 -29.24 0.68 -1.33
N LEU A 91 -28.11 0.54 -2.03
CA LEU A 91 -27.13 1.59 -2.24
C LEU A 91 -27.20 2.16 -3.67
N ALA A 92 -27.39 3.49 -3.76
CA ALA A 92 -27.17 4.25 -4.98
C ALA A 92 -25.82 4.98 -4.86
N VAL A 93 -24.75 4.36 -5.35
CA VAL A 93 -23.38 4.89 -5.23
C VAL A 93 -23.05 5.81 -6.40
N ARG A 94 -22.67 7.05 -6.10
CA ARG A 94 -22.12 8.03 -7.04
C ARG A 94 -20.62 8.19 -6.75
N PRO A 95 -19.73 7.73 -7.63
CA PRO A 95 -18.29 7.77 -7.39
C PRO A 95 -17.78 9.21 -7.38
N GLY A 96 -16.58 9.39 -6.83
CA GLY A 96 -15.86 10.66 -6.82
C GLY A 96 -14.41 10.43 -7.21
N VAL A 97 -13.70 11.49 -7.63
CA VAL A 97 -12.28 11.35 -7.99
C VAL A 97 -11.46 11.03 -6.72
N SER A 98 -10.80 9.86 -6.70
CA SER A 98 -10.00 9.43 -5.54
C SER A 98 -8.76 10.30 -5.34
N SER A 99 -8.26 10.37 -4.09
CA SER A 99 -7.00 11.08 -3.80
C SER A 99 -5.82 10.47 -4.56
N VAL A 100 -5.83 9.17 -4.80
CA VAL A 100 -4.82 8.46 -5.60
C VAL A 100 -4.81 8.98 -7.03
N ALA A 101 -5.97 8.99 -7.70
CA ALA A 101 -6.07 9.49 -9.08
C ALA A 101 -5.64 10.96 -9.17
N THR A 102 -6.08 11.81 -8.23
CA THR A 102 -5.67 13.22 -8.18
C THR A 102 -4.16 13.37 -7.99
N ALA A 103 -3.53 12.60 -7.09
CA ALA A 103 -2.09 12.69 -6.83
C ALA A 103 -1.25 12.30 -8.07
N PHE A 104 -1.60 11.21 -8.75
CA PHE A 104 -0.95 10.83 -10.00
C PHE A 104 -1.15 11.86 -11.11
N ALA A 105 -2.36 12.45 -11.22
CA ALA A 105 -2.63 13.52 -12.16
C ALA A 105 -1.78 14.78 -11.88
N ARG A 106 -1.52 15.13 -10.61
CA ARG A 106 -0.64 16.25 -10.25
C ARG A 106 0.81 16.03 -10.62
N LEU A 107 1.24 14.77 -10.71
CA LEU A 107 2.58 14.41 -11.17
C LEU A 107 2.66 14.16 -12.68
N GLY A 108 1.53 14.16 -13.40
CA GLY A 108 1.49 13.79 -14.81
C GLY A 108 1.90 12.33 -15.06
N LEU A 109 1.68 11.45 -14.08
CA LEU A 109 2.10 10.05 -14.15
C LEU A 109 0.92 9.11 -14.43
N PRO A 110 1.08 8.13 -15.34
CA PRO A 110 0.16 7.01 -15.42
C PRO A 110 0.29 6.12 -14.18
N TRP A 111 -0.81 5.47 -13.81
CA TRP A 111 -0.92 4.68 -12.59
C TRP A 111 -1.57 3.31 -12.80
N ASP A 112 -1.79 2.90 -14.05
CA ASP A 112 -2.21 1.54 -14.41
C ASP A 112 -1.19 0.47 -14.01
N ASP A 113 0.03 0.85 -13.64
CA ASP A 113 1.10 -0.01 -13.13
C ASP A 113 1.36 0.17 -11.62
N ALA A 114 0.60 1.03 -10.96
CA ALA A 114 0.77 1.30 -9.54
C ALA A 114 0.05 0.27 -8.68
N LEU A 115 0.66 -0.08 -7.54
CA LEU A 115 -0.06 -0.70 -6.44
C LEU A 115 -0.75 0.36 -5.59
N VAL A 116 -1.91 0.04 -5.05
CA VAL A 116 -2.57 0.89 -4.06
C VAL A 116 -2.83 0.10 -2.79
N VAL A 117 -2.31 0.62 -1.68
CA VAL A 117 -2.44 0.03 -0.35
C VAL A 117 -3.01 1.06 0.62
N SER A 118 -3.74 0.60 1.62
CA SER A 118 -4.24 1.46 2.69
C SER A 118 -3.62 1.05 4.00
N ALA A 119 -2.94 2.00 4.65
CA ALA A 119 -2.48 1.90 6.03
C ALA A 119 -3.45 2.60 7.01
N HIS A 120 -4.51 3.24 6.48
CA HIS A 120 -5.53 3.89 7.31
C HIS A 120 -6.29 2.85 8.15
N GLY A 121 -6.12 2.90 9.47
CA GLY A 121 -6.75 1.95 10.41
C GLY A 121 -6.22 0.52 10.27
N ARG A 122 -5.02 0.35 9.70
CA ARG A 122 -4.37 -0.94 9.44
C ARG A 122 -2.89 -0.86 9.83
N ASP A 123 -2.23 -2.01 9.89
CA ASP A 123 -0.79 -2.06 10.11
C ASP A 123 -0.03 -1.39 8.95
N LEU A 124 0.87 -0.47 9.29
CA LEU A 124 1.75 0.20 8.34
C LEU A 124 2.76 -0.77 7.72
N ARG A 125 3.16 -1.82 8.44
CA ARG A 125 4.21 -2.76 8.01
C ARG A 125 3.91 -3.36 6.64
N THR A 126 2.67 -3.75 6.38
CA THR A 126 2.25 -4.25 5.06
C THR A 126 2.48 -3.19 3.98
N ALA A 127 2.09 -1.94 4.18
CA ALA A 127 2.30 -0.88 3.20
C ALA A 127 3.80 -0.58 2.99
N ALA A 128 4.59 -0.56 4.05
CA ALA A 128 6.04 -0.40 3.97
C ALA A 128 6.70 -1.54 3.19
N ASN A 129 6.31 -2.80 3.43
CA ASN A 129 6.79 -3.97 2.69
C ASN A 129 6.42 -3.89 1.20
N VAL A 130 5.20 -3.47 0.87
CA VAL A 130 4.83 -3.24 -0.54
C VAL A 130 5.71 -2.14 -1.17
N CYS A 131 6.01 -1.06 -0.46
CA CYS A 131 6.93 -0.02 -0.93
C CYS A 131 8.40 -0.49 -1.06
N ARG A 132 8.83 -1.44 -0.23
CA ARG A 132 10.15 -2.09 -0.33
C ARG A 132 10.24 -2.97 -1.56
N ALA A 133 9.18 -3.72 -1.86
CA ALA A 133 9.16 -4.68 -2.97
C ALA A 133 8.85 -4.06 -4.34
N HIS A 134 8.11 -2.95 -4.38
CA HIS A 134 7.57 -2.42 -5.63
C HIS A 134 7.92 -0.94 -5.89
N PRO A 135 8.17 -0.57 -7.15
CA PRO A 135 8.71 0.74 -7.51
C PRO A 135 7.65 1.84 -7.56
N LYS A 136 6.35 1.53 -7.58
CA LYS A 136 5.28 2.52 -7.71
C LYS A 136 4.08 2.13 -6.86
N VAL A 137 3.93 2.79 -5.73
CA VAL A 137 2.90 2.46 -4.73
C VAL A 137 2.22 3.73 -4.26
N ALA A 138 0.89 3.75 -4.25
CA ALA A 138 0.11 4.75 -3.55
C ALA A 138 -0.35 4.21 -2.19
N VAL A 139 -0.03 4.94 -1.13
CA VAL A 139 -0.35 4.61 0.26
C VAL A 139 -1.39 5.58 0.77
N LEU A 140 -2.59 5.08 1.05
CA LEU A 140 -3.61 5.81 1.80
C LEU A 140 -3.27 5.77 3.29
N THR A 141 -2.87 6.91 3.84
CA THR A 141 -2.35 7.03 5.20
C THR A 141 -3.46 7.30 6.23
N GLY A 142 -3.10 7.16 7.50
CA GLY A 142 -3.96 7.51 8.63
C GLY A 142 -3.15 7.90 9.86
N PRO A 143 -3.82 8.26 10.97
CA PRO A 143 -3.14 8.50 12.24
C PRO A 143 -2.24 7.31 12.63
N GLY A 144 -0.97 7.57 12.95
CA GLY A 144 0.03 6.54 13.29
C GLY A 144 0.59 5.74 12.10
N ALA A 145 0.14 6.05 10.88
CA ALA A 145 0.61 5.41 9.64
C ALA A 145 0.72 6.48 8.53
N GLY A 146 1.36 7.59 8.86
CA GLY A 146 1.55 8.77 8.03
C GLY A 146 2.87 8.76 7.24
N PRO A 147 3.22 9.88 6.60
CA PRO A 147 4.47 10.00 5.88
C PRO A 147 5.71 9.86 6.77
N ALA A 148 5.61 10.26 8.04
CA ALA A 148 6.72 10.16 8.99
C ALA A 148 7.05 8.71 9.31
N GLU A 149 6.05 7.91 9.67
CA GLU A 149 6.23 6.49 9.99
C GLU A 149 6.63 5.69 8.75
N LEU A 150 6.01 5.98 7.59
CA LEU A 150 6.40 5.34 6.32
C LEU A 150 7.85 5.71 5.93
N GLY A 151 8.25 6.98 6.14
CA GLY A 151 9.61 7.44 5.90
C GLY A 151 10.63 6.75 6.79
N ALA A 152 10.28 6.50 8.06
CA ALA A 152 11.15 5.78 8.99
C ALA A 152 11.31 4.31 8.57
N ALA A 153 10.22 3.63 8.19
CA ALA A 153 10.25 2.25 7.72
C ALA A 153 11.06 2.09 6.40
N LEU A 154 11.11 3.13 5.58
CA LEU A 154 11.85 3.15 4.32
C LEU A 154 13.22 3.86 4.43
N ALA A 155 13.73 4.08 5.64
CA ALA A 155 15.02 4.71 5.85
C ALA A 155 16.15 3.94 5.15
N GLY A 156 17.04 4.66 4.46
CA GLY A 156 18.13 4.05 3.69
C GLY A 156 17.70 3.34 2.42
N ARG A 157 16.42 3.36 2.03
CA ARG A 157 15.95 2.88 0.74
C ARG A 157 16.05 3.98 -0.31
N ASP A 158 16.37 3.58 -1.55
CA ASP A 158 16.32 4.47 -2.70
C ASP A 158 14.86 4.61 -3.18
N ARG A 159 14.15 5.50 -2.50
CA ARG A 159 12.76 5.86 -2.75
C ARG A 159 12.59 7.36 -2.68
N THR A 160 11.65 7.86 -3.47
CA THR A 160 11.09 9.21 -3.34
C THR A 160 9.66 9.08 -2.82
N LEU A 161 9.37 9.76 -1.72
CA LEU A 161 8.01 9.90 -1.21
C LEU A 161 7.42 11.21 -1.73
N VAL A 162 6.27 11.12 -2.38
CA VAL A 162 5.46 12.28 -2.76
C VAL A 162 4.31 12.39 -1.79
N VAL A 163 4.36 13.38 -0.91
CA VAL A 163 3.32 13.63 0.09
C VAL A 163 2.33 14.62 -0.49
N ALA A 164 1.11 14.16 -0.74
CA ALA A 164 0.02 14.99 -1.24
C ALA A 164 -0.93 15.36 -0.09
N THR A 165 -0.98 16.65 0.23
CA THR A 165 -1.72 17.21 1.37
C THR A 165 -2.85 18.10 0.87
N SER A 166 -4.02 18.00 1.50
CA SER A 166 -5.21 18.80 1.17
C SER A 166 -5.52 18.85 -0.34
N LEU A 167 -5.40 17.71 -1.04
CA LEU A 167 -5.68 17.66 -2.47
C LEU A 167 -7.06 18.24 -2.76
N GLY A 168 -7.17 19.08 -3.79
CA GLY A 168 -8.40 19.76 -4.18
C GLY A 168 -8.72 21.04 -3.41
N ASP A 169 -7.96 21.39 -2.36
CA ASP A 169 -8.11 22.66 -1.65
C ASP A 169 -7.30 23.77 -2.34
N PRO A 170 -7.94 24.85 -2.85
CA PRO A 170 -7.25 25.89 -3.62
C PRO A 170 -6.10 26.60 -2.89
N GLU A 171 -6.16 26.70 -1.56
CA GLU A 171 -5.18 27.45 -0.77
C GLU A 171 -4.16 26.53 -0.09
N ARG A 172 -4.63 25.34 0.32
CA ARG A 172 -3.87 24.41 1.17
C ARG A 172 -3.30 23.21 0.43
N GLU A 173 -3.66 22.98 -0.84
CA GLU A 173 -3.10 21.87 -1.62
C GLU A 173 -1.57 22.00 -1.69
N ARG A 174 -0.86 20.92 -1.33
CA ARG A 174 0.59 20.79 -1.45
C ARG A 174 0.93 19.40 -1.96
N VAL A 175 1.85 19.31 -2.92
CA VAL A 175 2.40 18.04 -3.43
C VAL A 175 3.92 18.16 -3.36
N GLU A 176 4.53 17.49 -2.39
CA GLU A 176 5.95 17.66 -2.06
C GLU A 176 6.71 16.34 -2.27
N ARG A 177 7.85 16.40 -2.97
CA ARG A 177 8.80 15.29 -3.11
C ARG A 177 9.84 15.34 -1.99
N VAL A 178 9.98 14.26 -1.23
CA VAL A 178 10.92 14.13 -0.12
C VAL A 178 11.58 12.75 -0.10
N THR A 179 12.77 12.66 0.49
CA THR A 179 13.37 11.35 0.81
C THR A 179 12.68 10.72 2.02
N PRO A 180 12.76 9.39 2.21
CA PRO A 180 12.25 8.72 3.40
C PRO A 180 12.75 9.35 4.71
N ALA A 181 14.05 9.66 4.79
CA ALA A 181 14.66 10.31 5.95
C ALA A 181 14.06 11.70 6.24
N ARG A 182 13.78 12.51 5.21
CA ARG A 182 13.14 13.82 5.39
C ARG A 182 11.67 13.70 5.78
N ALA A 183 10.96 12.71 5.23
CA ALA A 183 9.59 12.45 5.62
C ALA A 183 9.50 12.07 7.10
N ALA A 184 10.41 11.19 7.57
CA ALA A 184 10.50 10.74 8.95
C ALA A 184 10.78 11.87 9.97
N ALA A 185 11.53 12.90 9.56
CA ALA A 185 11.94 13.99 10.44
C ALA A 185 10.93 15.14 10.56
N ARG A 186 9.77 15.06 9.87
CA ARG A 186 8.79 16.16 9.78
C ARG A 186 7.42 15.73 10.30
N ASP A 187 6.75 16.65 10.99
CA ASP A 187 5.31 16.55 11.25
C ASP A 187 4.52 17.01 10.03
N TRP A 188 3.65 16.14 9.54
CA TRP A 188 2.81 16.36 8.36
C TRP A 188 1.36 16.73 8.72
N GLY A 189 1.02 16.72 10.01
CA GLY A 189 -0.34 16.93 10.50
C GLY A 189 -1.33 15.88 9.99
N THR A 190 -2.62 16.21 10.02
CA THR A 190 -3.70 15.25 9.72
C THR A 190 -4.30 15.42 8.32
N ALA A 191 -3.82 16.38 7.52
CA ALA A 191 -4.40 16.74 6.22
C ALA A 191 -3.79 15.98 5.02
N VAL A 192 -2.95 14.98 5.30
CA VAL A 192 -2.35 14.13 4.26
C VAL A 192 -3.44 13.32 3.56
N SER A 193 -3.54 13.47 2.25
CA SER A 193 -4.55 12.80 1.42
C SER A 193 -4.08 11.43 0.90
N VAL A 194 -2.81 11.34 0.51
CA VAL A 194 -2.14 10.12 0.02
C VAL A 194 -0.64 10.35 -0.02
N VAL A 195 0.16 9.30 0.14
CA VAL A 195 1.61 9.31 -0.11
C VAL A 195 1.91 8.39 -1.28
N LEU A 196 2.63 8.87 -2.29
CA LEU A 196 3.16 8.03 -3.36
C LEU A 196 4.60 7.64 -3.02
N CYS A 197 4.92 6.36 -3.00
CA CYS A 197 6.27 5.85 -2.89
C CYS A 197 6.75 5.40 -4.27
N LEU A 198 7.79 6.08 -4.78
CA LEU A 198 8.30 5.91 -6.13
C LEU A 198 9.79 5.52 -6.08
N ALA A 199 10.19 4.53 -6.88
CA ALA A 199 11.58 4.36 -7.29
C ALA A 199 11.88 5.36 -8.42
N GLU A 200 13.10 5.91 -8.45
CA GLU A 200 13.54 6.81 -9.51
C GLU A 200 14.48 6.08 -10.49
N PRO A 201 14.40 6.37 -11.80
CA PRO A 201 13.43 7.24 -12.45
C PRO A 201 12.03 6.59 -12.53
N SER A 202 11.00 7.33 -12.13
CA SER A 202 9.61 6.88 -12.33
C SER A 202 9.17 7.11 -13.78
N ALA A 203 9.57 6.21 -14.69
CA ALA A 203 9.13 6.22 -16.09
C ALA A 203 7.77 5.51 -16.26
N PRO A 204 7.00 5.83 -17.33
CA PRO A 204 5.88 5.00 -17.75
C PRO A 204 6.35 3.57 -18.02
N GLY A 205 5.69 2.59 -17.40
CA GLY A 205 5.92 1.19 -17.72
C GLY A 205 5.47 0.85 -19.16
N PRO A 206 5.76 -0.37 -19.63
CA PRO A 206 5.24 -0.83 -20.91
C PRO A 206 3.70 -0.85 -20.89
N LEU A 207 3.10 -0.63 -22.07
CA LEU A 207 1.67 -0.79 -22.29
C LEU A 207 1.22 -2.18 -21.82
N ARG A 208 0.11 -2.23 -21.10
CA ARG A 208 -0.41 -3.45 -20.47
C ARG A 208 -1.92 -3.55 -20.61
N THR A 209 -2.41 -4.78 -20.56
CA THR A 209 -3.86 -5.08 -20.59
C THR A 209 -4.47 -5.11 -19.19
N VAL A 210 -3.69 -5.52 -18.18
CA VAL A 210 -4.15 -5.67 -16.79
C VAL A 210 -3.48 -4.60 -15.93
N ALA A 211 -4.26 -3.90 -15.12
CA ALA A 211 -3.77 -2.88 -14.20
C ALA A 211 -3.12 -3.50 -12.95
N GLY A 212 -2.20 -2.77 -12.34
CA GLY A 212 -1.40 -3.19 -11.19
C GLY A 212 -0.09 -3.88 -11.59
N VAL A 213 0.46 -4.65 -10.64
CA VAL A 213 1.65 -5.48 -10.84
C VAL A 213 1.28 -6.81 -11.51
N PRO A 214 2.20 -7.41 -12.29
CA PRO A 214 1.98 -8.73 -12.89
C PRO A 214 1.54 -9.76 -11.84
N ALA A 215 0.57 -10.62 -12.21
CA ALA A 215 0.04 -11.66 -11.35
C ALA A 215 1.06 -12.79 -11.16
N GLY A 216 1.99 -12.60 -10.22
CA GLY A 216 3.04 -13.56 -9.87
C GLY A 216 3.91 -14.01 -11.06
N PRO A 217 4.88 -14.89 -10.82
CA PRO A 217 5.67 -15.45 -11.90
C PRO A 217 4.91 -16.61 -12.58
N ALA A 218 4.96 -16.70 -13.90
CA ALA A 218 4.36 -17.81 -14.66
C ALA A 218 4.95 -19.19 -14.30
N ARG A 219 6.21 -19.19 -13.85
CA ARG A 219 6.92 -20.34 -13.29
C ARG A 219 7.74 -19.88 -12.07
N TRP A 220 7.71 -20.70 -11.03
CA TRP A 220 8.48 -20.54 -9.79
C TRP A 220 9.28 -21.83 -9.54
N ALA A 221 10.25 -21.76 -8.63
CA ALA A 221 11.28 -22.76 -8.49
C ALA A 221 12.04 -22.98 -9.81
N LEU A 222 12.54 -21.87 -10.36
CA LEU A 222 13.36 -21.80 -11.57
C LEU A 222 14.55 -22.77 -11.52
N ALA A 223 15.12 -23.15 -12.66
CA ALA A 223 16.31 -23.99 -12.69
C ALA A 223 17.54 -23.26 -12.15
N GLU A 224 18.56 -23.98 -11.70
CA GLU A 224 19.81 -23.40 -11.19
C GLU A 224 20.51 -22.53 -12.24
N ALA A 225 20.47 -22.95 -13.50
CA ALA A 225 21.06 -22.23 -14.63
C ALA A 225 20.44 -20.84 -14.90
N GLU A 226 19.29 -20.53 -14.28
CA GLU A 226 18.64 -19.21 -14.36
C GLU A 226 19.21 -18.22 -13.34
N PHE A 227 20.23 -18.62 -12.56
CA PHE A 227 20.90 -17.79 -11.58
C PHE A 227 22.42 -17.84 -11.78
N ALA A 228 23.08 -16.71 -11.60
CA ALA A 228 24.52 -16.67 -11.37
C ALA A 228 24.83 -17.35 -10.02
N HIS A 229 25.63 -18.41 -10.06
CA HIS A 229 26.05 -19.16 -8.87
C HIS A 229 27.44 -19.75 -9.05
N ARG A 230 28.08 -20.13 -7.93
CA ARG A 230 29.31 -20.94 -7.96
C ARG A 230 28.92 -22.42 -7.97
N ASP A 231 29.72 -23.26 -8.63
CA ASP A 231 29.50 -24.72 -8.78
C ASP A 231 28.82 -25.38 -7.57
N SER A 232 27.60 -25.91 -7.78
CA SER A 232 26.77 -26.58 -6.76
C SER A 232 26.36 -25.76 -5.52
N MET A 233 26.75 -24.49 -5.40
CA MET A 233 26.40 -23.59 -4.30
C MET A 233 25.12 -22.80 -4.61
N ILE A 234 24.03 -23.54 -4.75
CA ILE A 234 22.68 -23.03 -4.97
C ILE A 234 21.67 -24.05 -4.43
N THR A 235 20.61 -23.57 -3.80
CA THR A 235 19.49 -24.43 -3.37
C THR A 235 18.90 -25.11 -4.61
N LYS A 236 18.87 -26.44 -4.60
CA LYS A 236 18.33 -27.23 -5.73
C LYS A 236 16.88 -26.89 -5.97
N PHE A 237 16.45 -26.90 -7.24
CA PHE A 237 15.13 -26.38 -7.58
C PHE A 237 13.99 -27.10 -6.81
N GLU A 238 14.11 -28.40 -6.53
CA GLU A 238 13.13 -29.17 -5.76
C GLU A 238 13.09 -28.73 -4.29
N VAL A 239 14.26 -28.48 -3.70
CA VAL A 239 14.39 -27.99 -2.32
C VAL A 239 13.87 -26.55 -2.24
N ARG A 240 14.18 -25.73 -3.24
CA ARG A 240 13.70 -24.35 -3.34
C ARG A 240 12.18 -24.33 -3.50
N ALA A 241 11.60 -25.22 -4.30
CA ALA A 241 10.15 -25.35 -4.42
C ALA A 241 9.50 -25.66 -3.06
N LEU A 242 10.05 -26.62 -2.32
CA LEU A 242 9.55 -26.95 -0.98
C LEU A 242 9.70 -25.77 -0.01
N ALA A 243 10.85 -25.09 -0.03
CA ALA A 243 11.10 -23.92 0.81
C ALA A 243 10.09 -22.81 0.52
N LEU A 244 9.88 -22.46 -0.76
CA LEU A 244 8.91 -21.44 -1.18
C LEU A 244 7.48 -21.81 -0.77
N ALA A 245 7.10 -23.08 -0.91
CA ALA A 245 5.78 -23.56 -0.48
C ALA A 245 5.57 -23.46 1.05
N ARG A 246 6.65 -23.56 1.84
CA ARG A 246 6.61 -23.42 3.30
C ARG A 246 6.69 -21.96 3.77
N LEU A 247 7.52 -21.14 3.12
CA LEU A 247 7.64 -19.71 3.39
C LEU A 247 6.35 -18.98 3.01
N GLY A 248 5.73 -19.37 1.88
CA GLY A 248 4.52 -18.75 1.37
C GLY A 248 4.61 -17.24 1.13
N PRO A 249 5.69 -16.71 0.51
CA PRO A 249 5.92 -15.27 0.36
C PRO A 249 4.80 -14.61 -0.44
N ARG A 250 4.28 -13.49 0.07
CA ARG A 250 3.20 -12.73 -0.55
C ARG A 250 3.47 -11.23 -0.52
N LEU A 251 2.67 -10.52 -1.33
CA LEU A 251 2.61 -9.07 -1.30
C LEU A 251 2.33 -8.56 0.12
N GLY A 252 3.26 -7.74 0.63
CA GLY A 252 3.17 -7.15 1.96
C GLY A 252 3.89 -7.92 3.06
N ASP A 253 4.44 -9.10 2.77
CA ASP A 253 5.31 -9.84 3.70
C ASP A 253 6.76 -9.34 3.61
N LEU A 254 7.51 -9.52 4.70
CA LEU A 254 8.96 -9.39 4.75
C LEU A 254 9.61 -10.76 4.96
N VAL A 255 10.44 -11.19 4.01
CA VAL A 255 11.18 -12.45 4.09
C VAL A 255 12.66 -12.18 4.27
N TRP A 256 13.29 -12.90 5.20
CA TRP A 256 14.74 -12.90 5.35
C TRP A 256 15.35 -14.16 4.72
N ASP A 257 16.37 -14.00 3.89
CA ASP A 257 17.21 -15.07 3.35
C ASP A 257 18.60 -14.96 3.98
N VAL A 258 18.89 -15.82 4.97
CA VAL A 258 20.12 -15.77 5.76
C VAL A 258 21.13 -16.76 5.21
N GLY A 259 22.35 -16.32 4.90
CA GLY A 259 23.32 -17.17 4.21
C GLY A 259 22.94 -17.40 2.75
N ALA A 260 22.50 -16.32 2.09
CA ALA A 260 21.79 -16.36 0.82
C ALA A 260 22.61 -16.94 -0.35
N GLY A 261 23.94 -16.85 -0.31
CA GLY A 261 24.84 -17.44 -1.31
C GLY A 261 24.63 -16.86 -2.73
N SER A 262 23.81 -17.53 -3.55
CA SER A 262 23.38 -17.00 -4.85
C SER A 262 22.18 -16.05 -4.76
N GLY A 263 21.45 -16.05 -3.65
CA GLY A 263 20.21 -15.30 -3.46
C GLY A 263 19.01 -15.89 -4.19
N SER A 264 19.09 -17.14 -4.66
CA SER A 264 18.00 -17.71 -5.45
C SER A 264 16.67 -17.82 -4.70
N VAL A 265 16.69 -18.01 -3.37
CA VAL A 265 15.47 -18.05 -2.55
C VAL A 265 14.95 -16.63 -2.34
N ALA A 266 15.83 -15.68 -2.00
CA ALA A 266 15.49 -14.27 -1.95
C ALA A 266 14.83 -13.74 -3.23
N VAL A 267 15.45 -14.00 -4.39
CA VAL A 267 14.92 -13.57 -5.69
C VAL A 267 13.54 -14.18 -5.97
N GLU A 268 13.34 -15.46 -5.70
CA GLU A 268 12.04 -16.10 -5.89
C GLU A 268 10.96 -15.56 -4.95
N CYS A 269 11.31 -15.25 -3.69
CA CYS A 269 10.40 -14.60 -2.75
C CYS A 269 9.98 -13.21 -3.25
N ALA A 270 10.93 -12.43 -3.77
CA ALA A 270 10.66 -11.12 -4.34
C ALA A 270 9.82 -11.21 -5.63
N ARG A 271 10.05 -12.22 -6.48
CA ARG A 271 9.23 -12.51 -7.68
C ARG A 271 7.79 -12.85 -7.31
N LEU A 272 7.55 -13.42 -6.13
CA LEU A 272 6.23 -13.70 -5.57
C LEU A 272 5.59 -12.47 -4.87
N GLY A 273 6.30 -11.34 -4.83
CA GLY A 273 5.79 -10.04 -4.37
C GLY A 273 6.17 -9.65 -2.94
N ALA A 274 6.93 -10.47 -2.24
CA ALA A 274 7.39 -10.14 -0.89
C ALA A 274 8.51 -9.09 -0.89
N ALA A 275 8.61 -8.30 0.17
CA ALA A 275 9.83 -7.59 0.48
C ALA A 275 10.87 -8.60 0.97
N VAL A 276 12.14 -8.42 0.58
CA VAL A 276 13.18 -9.39 0.92
C VAL A 276 14.44 -8.71 1.41
N VAL A 277 14.98 -9.23 2.51
CA VAL A 277 16.33 -8.91 2.99
C VAL A 277 17.18 -10.17 2.86
N ALA A 278 18.28 -10.09 2.11
CA ALA A 278 19.24 -11.17 1.95
C ALA A 278 20.52 -10.84 2.73
N VAL A 279 20.90 -11.70 3.66
CA VAL A 279 22.13 -11.56 4.45
C VAL A 279 23.19 -12.51 3.90
N GLU A 280 24.34 -11.97 3.51
CA GLU A 280 25.46 -12.74 2.98
C GLU A 280 26.79 -12.22 3.52
N LYS A 281 27.68 -13.12 3.88
CA LYS A 281 28.99 -12.81 4.51
C LYS A 281 30.10 -12.59 3.49
N ALA A 282 30.00 -13.20 2.32
CA ALA A 282 31.01 -13.15 1.29
C ALA A 282 30.69 -12.03 0.29
N ALA A 283 31.64 -11.13 0.05
CA ALA A 283 31.44 -9.98 -0.84
C ALA A 283 31.04 -10.40 -2.27
N ASP A 284 31.62 -11.49 -2.78
CA ASP A 284 31.27 -12.05 -4.09
C ASP A 284 29.85 -12.67 -4.12
N GLY A 285 29.35 -13.13 -2.98
CA GLY A 285 27.96 -13.55 -2.81
C GLY A 285 26.99 -12.37 -2.84
N VAL A 286 27.33 -11.27 -2.14
CA VAL A 286 26.56 -10.02 -2.15
C VAL A 286 26.39 -9.48 -3.57
N ASP A 287 27.46 -9.46 -4.37
CA ASP A 287 27.40 -9.00 -5.76
C ASP A 287 26.56 -9.94 -6.63
N ARG A 288 26.65 -11.26 -6.43
CA ARG A 288 25.80 -12.26 -7.11
C ARG A 288 24.31 -12.08 -6.81
N ILE A 289 23.95 -11.81 -5.55
CA ILE A 289 22.54 -11.58 -5.17
C ILE A 289 22.00 -10.36 -5.93
N ARG A 290 22.78 -9.26 -5.99
CA ARG A 290 22.41 -8.05 -6.74
C ARG A 290 22.31 -8.31 -8.23
N GLU A 291 23.21 -9.12 -8.80
CA GLU A 291 23.16 -9.53 -10.19
C GLU A 291 21.89 -10.32 -10.51
N ASN A 292 21.58 -11.33 -9.71
CA ASN A 292 20.37 -12.13 -9.88
C ASN A 292 19.09 -11.31 -9.70
N ALA A 293 19.01 -10.46 -8.67
CA ALA A 293 17.86 -9.58 -8.46
C ALA A 293 17.61 -8.70 -9.70
N ARG A 294 18.67 -8.10 -10.27
CA ARG A 294 18.59 -7.30 -11.50
C ARG A 294 18.16 -8.13 -12.72
N ALA A 295 18.73 -9.33 -12.90
CA ALA A 295 18.40 -10.20 -14.02
C ALA A 295 16.92 -10.63 -14.02
N HIS A 296 16.32 -10.74 -12.83
CA HIS A 296 14.92 -11.11 -12.64
C HIS A 296 13.97 -9.91 -12.47
N GLY A 297 14.49 -8.67 -12.52
CA GLY A 297 13.69 -7.45 -12.41
C GLY A 297 13.02 -7.26 -11.05
N VAL A 298 13.64 -7.74 -9.98
CA VAL A 298 13.13 -7.65 -8.60
C VAL A 298 14.08 -6.87 -7.70
N GLU A 299 13.57 -6.41 -6.58
CA GLU A 299 14.36 -5.74 -5.55
C GLU A 299 14.62 -6.68 -4.37
N VAL A 300 15.88 -6.74 -3.94
CA VAL A 300 16.34 -7.45 -2.75
C VAL A 300 17.25 -6.52 -1.97
N ASP A 301 16.96 -6.30 -0.70
CA ASP A 301 17.86 -5.56 0.18
C ASP A 301 19.01 -6.47 0.63
N VAL A 302 20.22 -6.20 0.17
CA VAL A 302 21.37 -7.06 0.42
C VAL A 302 22.24 -6.49 1.54
N VAL A 303 22.28 -7.22 2.65
CA VAL A 303 23.07 -6.88 3.84
C VAL A 303 24.34 -7.72 3.84
N HIS A 304 25.48 -7.04 3.67
CA HIS A 304 26.79 -7.68 3.78
C HIS A 304 27.15 -7.84 5.25
N GLY A 305 27.13 -9.08 5.75
CA GLY A 305 27.36 -9.37 7.15
C GLY A 305 27.16 -10.84 7.48
N THR A 306 27.36 -11.19 8.75
CA THR A 306 27.19 -12.57 9.24
C THR A 306 26.14 -12.59 10.34
N ALA A 307 25.27 -13.60 10.33
CA ALA A 307 24.36 -13.84 11.45
C ALA A 307 25.14 -14.34 12.69
N PRO A 308 24.72 -13.99 13.92
CA PRO A 308 23.51 -13.24 14.26
C PRO A 308 23.65 -11.71 14.19
N ASP A 309 24.88 -11.17 14.20
CA ASP A 309 25.12 -9.72 14.34
C ASP A 309 24.44 -8.88 13.25
N ALA A 310 24.47 -9.35 12.00
CA ALA A 310 23.80 -8.68 10.89
C ALA A 310 22.27 -8.63 11.06
N LEU A 311 21.67 -9.62 11.71
CA LEU A 311 20.23 -9.68 11.98
C LEU A 311 19.84 -8.72 13.10
N ALA A 312 20.68 -8.60 14.14
CA ALA A 312 20.45 -7.69 15.26
C ALA A 312 20.45 -6.20 14.85
N ALA A 313 21.04 -5.88 13.69
CA ALA A 313 21.05 -4.54 13.12
C ALA A 313 19.83 -4.23 12.23
N LEU A 314 18.98 -5.22 11.93
CA LEU A 314 17.77 -5.01 11.13
C LEU A 314 16.67 -4.39 11.99
N ALA A 315 15.99 -3.39 11.44
CA ALA A 315 15.01 -2.58 12.17
C ALA A 315 13.61 -3.22 12.25
N ASP A 316 13.31 -4.19 11.38
CA ASP A 316 11.99 -4.78 11.23
C ASP A 316 12.05 -6.29 11.45
N ASP A 317 11.07 -6.87 12.13
CA ASP A 317 10.94 -8.34 12.21
C ASP A 317 10.48 -8.93 10.87
N PRO A 318 10.93 -10.14 10.49
CA PRO A 318 10.44 -10.85 9.31
C PRO A 318 9.12 -11.57 9.56
N ASP A 319 8.33 -11.78 8.51
CA ASP A 319 7.17 -12.69 8.51
C ASP A 319 7.60 -14.15 8.29
N ALA A 320 8.71 -14.35 7.58
CA ALA A 320 9.31 -15.66 7.38
C ALA A 320 10.83 -15.55 7.22
N VAL A 321 11.55 -16.59 7.66
CA VAL A 321 13.00 -16.67 7.54
C VAL A 321 13.37 -17.97 6.84
N PHE A 322 14.20 -17.86 5.82
CA PHE A 322 14.94 -18.97 5.24
C PHE A 322 16.38 -18.91 5.73
N ILE A 323 16.88 -20.04 6.26
CA ILE A 323 18.27 -20.16 6.69
C ILE A 323 18.98 -21.10 5.70
N GLY A 324 19.80 -20.49 4.85
CA GLY A 324 20.68 -21.15 3.90
C GLY A 324 22.07 -21.41 4.48
N GLY A 325 22.80 -22.35 3.86
CA GLY A 325 24.14 -22.75 4.26
C GLY A 325 24.12 -23.73 5.44
N GLY A 326 24.70 -24.92 5.26
CA GLY A 326 24.77 -25.98 6.30
C GLY A 326 25.75 -25.69 7.45
N GLY A 327 25.96 -24.44 7.83
CA GLY A 327 26.83 -24.04 8.93
C GLY A 327 26.12 -24.11 10.28
N ALA A 328 26.69 -24.81 11.25
CA ALA A 328 26.12 -25.08 12.57
C ALA A 328 25.97 -23.85 13.51
N SER A 329 25.99 -22.62 13.00
CA SER A 329 26.13 -21.39 13.79
C SER A 329 24.95 -20.41 13.71
N CYS A 330 23.80 -20.81 13.15
CA CYS A 330 22.56 -20.07 13.38
C CYS A 330 21.84 -20.71 14.57
N PRO A 331 21.78 -20.06 15.75
CA PRO A 331 20.86 -20.49 16.79
C PRO A 331 19.41 -20.42 16.26
N PRO A 332 18.52 -21.32 16.75
CA PRO A 332 17.11 -21.36 16.35
C PRO A 332 16.34 -20.09 16.71
#